data_AF-A0A924RI91-F1
#
_entry.id   AF-A0A924RI91-F1
#
_cell.length_a   1.000
_cell.length_b   1.000
_cell.length_c   1.000
_cell.angle_alpha   90.00
_cell.angle_beta   90.00
_cell.angle_gamma   90.00
#
_symmetry.space_group_name_H-M   'P 1'
#
loop_
_entity.id
_entity.type
_entity.pdbx_description
1 polymer ?
#
loop_
_entity_poly.entity_id
_entity_poly.type
_entity_poly.pdbx_seq_one_letter_code
_entity_poly.pdbx_strand_id
1 'polypeptide(L)'
;MSGDIEVRLLNYPLDLFLRAQEHADDLLREFVLISRSSDVDPARMRTPARLVALVDELTTTYEGMSELPRADRDAAIERGELRVDLVYVFPLQALEPVRHLGRALDEADDFCREGQYLLTLETPPDLVAFRHWFVGEFERQAAGQAPLPWPH
;
A
#
# COMPACT_ATOMS: atom_id res chain seq x y z
N MET A 1 -8.77 -5.09 22.49
CA MET A 1 -9.97 -5.51 21.75
C MET A 1 -9.47 -6.27 20.53
N SER A 2 -9.59 -7.59 20.56
CA SER A 2 -9.18 -8.47 19.46
C SER A 2 -10.45 -8.88 18.73
N GLY A 3 -10.69 -8.25 17.59
CA GLY A 3 -11.83 -8.55 16.74
C GLY A 3 -11.45 -8.29 15.29
N ASP A 4 -11.97 -9.13 14.41
CA ASP A 4 -11.85 -8.93 12.97
C ASP A 4 -12.99 -8.04 12.49
N ILE A 5 -12.72 -7.28 11.44
CA ILE A 5 -13.71 -6.49 10.70
C ILE A 5 -13.82 -7.03 9.29
N GLU A 6 -15.03 -6.99 8.74
CA GLU A 6 -15.25 -7.20 7.32
C GLU A 6 -15.12 -5.85 6.61
N VAL A 7 -14.26 -5.78 5.59
CA VAL A 7 -14.06 -4.60 4.74
C VAL A 7 -14.42 -4.97 3.31
N ARG A 8 -15.36 -4.24 2.72
CA ARG A 8 -15.84 -4.43 1.35
C ARG A 8 -15.23 -3.37 0.44
N LEU A 9 -14.45 -3.80 -0.53
CA LEU A 9 -13.87 -2.92 -1.55
C LEU A 9 -14.69 -3.06 -2.81
N LEU A 10 -15.45 -2.02 -3.15
CA LEU A 10 -16.35 -2.05 -4.30
C LEU A 10 -15.67 -1.42 -5.53
N ASN A 11 -15.93 -1.99 -6.71
CA ASN A 11 -15.39 -1.52 -7.99
C ASN A 11 -13.84 -1.48 -8.00
N TYR A 12 -13.19 -2.42 -7.32
CA TYR A 12 -11.73 -2.47 -7.13
C TYR A 12 -10.99 -2.52 -8.48
N PRO A 13 -10.17 -1.52 -8.84
CA PRO A 13 -9.49 -1.43 -10.14
C PRO A 13 -8.26 -2.34 -10.20
N LEU A 14 -8.33 -3.40 -11.01
CA LEU A 14 -7.30 -4.43 -11.07
C LEU A 14 -6.00 -3.94 -11.74
N ASP A 15 -6.10 -3.03 -12.71
CA ASP A 15 -4.95 -2.42 -13.38
C ASP A 15 -4.16 -1.51 -12.44
N LEU A 16 -4.84 -0.70 -11.63
CA LEU A 16 -4.19 0.15 -10.63
C LEU A 16 -3.53 -0.68 -9.54
N PHE A 17 -4.15 -1.79 -9.13
CA PHE A 17 -3.54 -2.72 -8.19
C PHE A 17 -2.23 -3.31 -8.73
N LEU A 18 -2.23 -3.85 -9.95
CA LEU A 18 -1.02 -4.42 -10.55
C LEU A 18 0.10 -3.39 -10.68
N ARG A 19 -0.22 -2.19 -11.17
CA ARG A 19 0.75 -1.08 -11.28
C ARG A 19 1.25 -0.61 -9.92
N ALA A 20 0.40 -0.59 -8.90
CA ALA A 20 0.80 -0.24 -7.53
C ALA A 20 1.76 -1.27 -6.94
N GLN A 21 1.56 -2.57 -7.22
CA GLN A 21 2.48 -3.63 -6.80
C GLN A 21 3.84 -3.48 -7.48
N GLU A 22 3.86 -3.33 -8.81
CA GLU A 22 5.11 -3.11 -9.57
C GLU A 22 5.87 -1.88 -9.05
N HIS A 23 5.15 -0.78 -8.84
CA HIS A 23 5.75 0.46 -8.34
C HIS A 23 6.30 0.31 -6.92
N ALA A 24 5.58 -0.36 -6.02
CA ALA A 24 6.03 -0.60 -4.66
C ALA A 24 7.30 -1.47 -4.64
N ASP A 25 7.37 -2.52 -5.47
CA ASP A 25 8.54 -3.39 -5.60
C ASP A 25 9.76 -2.62 -6.10
N ASP A 26 9.57 -1.74 -7.10
CA ASP A 26 10.63 -0.89 -7.63
C ASP A 26 11.12 0.13 -6.60
N LEU A 27 10.20 0.80 -5.91
CA LEU A 27 10.50 1.77 -4.86
C LEU A 27 11.30 1.13 -3.72
N LEU A 28 10.87 -0.05 -3.26
CA LEU A 28 11.55 -0.77 -2.19
C LEU A 28 12.95 -1.20 -2.59
N ARG A 29 13.14 -1.67 -3.82
CA ARG A 29 14.46 -2.06 -4.34
C ARG A 29 15.42 -0.86 -4.32
N GLU A 30 14.98 0.28 -4.83
CA GLU A 30 15.79 1.49 -4.83
C GLU A 30 16.08 2.00 -3.42
N PHE A 31 15.09 1.96 -2.52
CA PHE A 31 15.30 2.40 -1.14
C PHE A 31 16.28 1.50 -0.39
N VAL A 32 16.29 0.19 -0.66
CA VAL A 32 17.32 -0.73 -0.16
C VAL A 32 18.70 -0.34 -0.70
N LEU A 33 18.84 -0.03 -1.99
CA LEU A 33 20.12 0.41 -2.58
C LEU A 33 20.60 1.72 -1.95
N ILE A 34 19.71 2.70 -1.83
CA ILE A 34 19.99 4.01 -1.23
C ILE A 34 20.42 3.86 0.23
N SER A 35 19.71 3.05 1.03
CA SER A 35 20.02 2.82 2.45
C SER A 35 21.40 2.20 2.70
N ARG A 36 21.98 1.54 1.70
CA ARG A 36 23.31 0.91 1.75
C ARG A 36 24.43 1.81 1.21
N SER A 37 24.08 2.93 0.60
CA SER A 37 25.05 3.88 0.06
C SER A 37 25.69 4.70 1.17
N SER A 38 27.03 4.73 1.23
CA SER A 38 27.80 5.54 2.18
C SER A 38 27.89 7.02 1.77
N ASP A 39 27.49 7.35 0.54
CA ASP A 39 27.73 8.65 -0.08
C ASP A 39 26.56 9.63 0.11
N VAL A 40 25.47 9.19 0.75
CA VAL A 40 24.30 10.02 1.02
C VAL A 40 24.29 10.50 2.47
N ASP A 41 23.92 11.76 2.68
CA ASP A 41 23.73 12.35 4.00
C ASP A 41 22.87 11.43 4.91
N PRO A 42 23.38 11.01 6.08
CA PRO A 42 22.63 10.18 7.03
C PRO A 42 21.26 10.76 7.40
N ALA A 43 21.09 12.09 7.38
CA ALA A 43 19.80 12.71 7.62
C ALA A 43 18.78 12.42 6.53
N ARG A 44 19.22 12.28 5.26
CA ARG A 44 18.40 11.90 4.11
C ARG A 44 18.12 10.40 4.05
N MET A 45 18.91 9.58 4.76
CA MET A 45 18.73 8.12 4.82
C MET A 45 17.63 7.65 5.78
N ARG A 46 17.09 8.55 6.61
CA ARG A 46 16.06 8.20 7.60
C ARG A 46 14.76 7.73 6.95
N THR A 47 14.27 8.42 5.91
CA THR A 47 12.99 8.08 5.26
C THR A 47 13.08 6.74 4.52
N PRO A 48 14.08 6.48 3.66
CA PRO A 48 14.23 5.17 3.02
C PRO A 48 14.40 4.01 4.02
N ALA A 49 15.26 4.17 5.03
CA ALA A 49 15.50 3.12 6.02
C ALA A 49 14.24 2.80 6.84
N ARG A 50 13.46 3.82 7.22
CA ARG A 50 12.20 3.64 7.95
C ARG A 50 11.15 2.91 7.13
N LEU A 51 10.99 3.26 5.84
CA LEU A 51 10.02 2.59 4.98
C LEU A 51 10.35 1.11 4.79
N VAL A 52 11.63 0.79 4.54
CA VAL A 52 12.09 -0.60 4.40
C VAL A 52 11.81 -1.41 5.67
N ALA A 53 12.10 -0.85 6.85
CA ALA A 53 11.83 -1.52 8.12
C ALA A 53 10.33 -1.78 8.35
N LEU A 54 9.45 -0.84 7.97
CA LEU A 54 8.01 -0.99 8.11
C LEU A 54 7.44 -2.07 7.19
N VAL A 55 7.92 -2.16 5.95
CA VAL A 55 7.49 -3.21 5.03
C VAL A 55 7.93 -4.59 5.53
N ASP A 56 9.16 -4.70 6.03
CA ASP A 56 9.67 -5.94 6.62
C ASP A 56 8.86 -6.38 7.85
N GLU A 57 8.56 -5.44 8.76
CA GLU A 57 7.72 -5.67 9.93
C GLU A 57 6.31 -6.14 9.53
N LEU A 58 5.67 -5.47 8.57
CA LEU A 58 4.32 -5.81 8.12
C LEU A 58 4.26 -7.16 7.41
N THR A 59 5.23 -7.44 6.56
CA THR A 59 5.31 -8.72 5.83
C THR A 59 5.47 -9.88 6.81
N THR A 60 6.31 -9.71 7.84
CA THR A 60 6.54 -10.73 8.87
C THR A 60 5.36 -10.87 9.81
N THR A 61 4.75 -9.76 10.24
CA THR A 61 3.70 -9.76 11.27
C THR A 61 2.36 -10.25 10.72
N TYR A 62 2.11 -10.03 9.43
CA TYR A 62 0.81 -10.27 8.80
C TYR A 62 0.86 -11.29 7.66
N GLU A 63 1.90 -12.12 7.65
CA GLU A 63 2.03 -13.25 6.74
C GLU A 63 0.78 -14.16 6.83
N GLY A 64 0.16 -14.45 5.68
CA GLY A 64 -1.01 -15.33 5.58
C GLY A 64 -2.39 -14.70 5.87
N MET A 65 -2.47 -13.41 6.25
CA MET A 65 -3.76 -12.81 6.63
C MET A 65 -4.75 -12.50 5.48
N SER A 66 -4.39 -12.75 4.21
CA SER A 66 -5.21 -12.32 3.06
C SER A 66 -5.35 -13.33 1.92
N GLU A 67 -5.36 -14.63 2.21
CA GLU A 67 -5.39 -15.65 1.15
C GLU A 67 -6.69 -15.68 0.33
N LEU A 68 -7.87 -15.50 0.96
CA LEU A 68 -9.16 -15.58 0.25
C LEU A 68 -9.44 -14.39 -0.68
N PRO A 69 -9.32 -13.11 -0.24
CA PRO A 69 -9.49 -11.97 -1.15
C PRO A 69 -8.47 -11.96 -2.28
N ARG A 70 -7.28 -12.53 -2.03
CA ARG A 70 -6.22 -12.72 -3.03
C ARG A 70 -6.66 -13.69 -4.12
N ALA A 71 -7.25 -14.83 -3.78
CA ALA A 71 -7.68 -15.81 -4.77
C ALA A 71 -8.77 -15.25 -5.71
N ASP A 72 -9.77 -14.54 -5.18
CA ASP A 72 -10.84 -13.95 -5.99
C ASP A 72 -10.33 -12.86 -6.94
N ARG A 73 -9.44 -12.01 -6.43
CA ARG A 73 -8.77 -10.97 -7.22
C ARG A 73 -7.88 -11.58 -8.30
N ASP A 74 -7.04 -12.54 -7.96
CA ASP A 74 -6.11 -13.17 -8.89
C ASP A 74 -6.89 -13.91 -10.00
N ALA A 75 -7.99 -14.59 -9.66
CA ALA A 75 -8.87 -15.20 -10.64
C ALA A 75 -9.57 -14.18 -11.55
N ALA A 76 -9.93 -13.00 -11.05
CA ALA A 76 -10.50 -11.92 -11.86
C ALA A 76 -9.47 -11.35 -12.85
N ILE A 77 -8.21 -11.21 -12.42
CA ILE A 77 -7.08 -10.83 -13.28
C ILE A 77 -6.89 -11.86 -14.39
N GLU A 78 -6.88 -13.16 -14.06
CA GLU A 78 -6.75 -14.24 -15.04
C GLU A 78 -7.87 -14.24 -16.08
N ARG A 79 -9.09 -13.85 -15.70
CA ARG A 79 -10.23 -13.69 -16.61
C ARG A 79 -10.18 -12.41 -17.45
N GLY A 80 -9.21 -11.53 -17.22
CA GLY A 80 -9.10 -10.25 -17.91
C GLY A 80 -10.17 -9.24 -17.49
N GLU A 81 -10.71 -9.38 -16.28
CA GLU A 81 -11.61 -8.38 -15.72
C GLU A 81 -10.85 -7.09 -15.43
N LEU A 82 -11.52 -5.95 -15.57
CA LEU A 82 -10.93 -4.65 -15.24
C LEU A 82 -11.15 -4.29 -13.77
N ARG A 83 -12.24 -4.80 -13.19
CA ARG A 83 -12.71 -4.43 -11.84
C ARG A 83 -13.43 -5.58 -11.18
N VAL A 84 -13.37 -5.65 -9.85
CA VAL A 84 -14.01 -6.69 -9.04
C VAL A 84 -14.47 -6.13 -7.69
N ASP A 85 -15.49 -6.71 -7.06
CA ASP A 85 -15.82 -6.42 -5.66
C ASP A 85 -15.11 -7.43 -4.75
N LEU A 86 -14.41 -6.96 -3.73
CA LEU A 86 -13.65 -7.80 -2.79
C LEU A 86 -14.17 -7.67 -1.37
N VAL A 87 -14.05 -8.74 -0.59
CA VAL A 87 -14.39 -8.76 0.83
C VAL A 87 -13.18 -9.25 1.62
N TYR A 88 -12.63 -8.39 2.48
CA TYR A 88 -11.50 -8.69 3.36
C TYR A 88 -12.00 -8.93 4.78
N VAL A 89 -11.54 -10.02 5.42
CA VAL A 89 -11.62 -10.17 6.88
C VAL A 89 -10.28 -9.72 7.45
N PHE A 90 -10.30 -8.68 8.27
CA PHE A 90 -9.10 -7.96 8.66
C PHE A 90 -9.05 -7.74 10.17
N PRO A 91 -7.95 -8.08 10.87
CA PRO A 91 -7.85 -7.83 12.31
C PRO A 91 -7.81 -6.34 12.60
N LEU A 92 -8.67 -5.85 13.49
CA LEU A 92 -8.74 -4.43 13.81
C LEU A 92 -7.39 -3.87 14.32
N GLN A 93 -6.57 -4.70 14.97
CA GLN A 93 -5.23 -4.35 15.44
C GLN A 93 -4.23 -4.06 14.31
N ALA A 94 -4.46 -4.59 13.11
CA ALA A 94 -3.62 -4.36 11.94
C ALA A 94 -3.93 -3.03 11.23
N LEU A 95 -4.99 -2.32 11.66
CA LEU A 95 -5.39 -1.06 11.03
C LEU A 95 -4.33 0.03 11.20
N GLU A 96 -3.81 0.22 12.42
CA GLU A 96 -2.80 1.26 12.68
C GLU A 96 -1.46 0.99 11.95
N PRO A 97 -0.94 -0.24 11.89
CA PRO A 97 0.21 -0.56 11.06
C PRO A 97 0.00 -0.28 9.56
N VAL A 98 -1.15 -0.63 8.99
CA VAL A 98 -1.49 -0.30 7.58
C VAL A 98 -1.55 1.21 7.34
N ARG A 99 -2.17 1.95 8.27
CA ARG A 99 -2.16 3.43 8.23
C ARG A 99 -0.76 4.01 8.28
N HIS A 100 0.08 3.46 9.14
CA HIS A 100 1.45 3.92 9.29
C HIS A 100 2.28 3.69 8.02
N LEU A 101 2.09 2.56 7.34
CA LEU A 101 2.68 2.33 6.02
C LEU A 101 2.16 3.33 4.97
N GLY A 102 0.85 3.57 4.91
CA GLY A 102 0.28 4.55 3.98
C GLY A 102 0.91 5.94 4.13
N ARG A 103 1.03 6.43 5.37
CA ARG A 103 1.72 7.70 5.67
C ARG A 103 3.21 7.68 5.33
N ALA A 104 3.88 6.53 5.50
CA ALA A 104 5.28 6.40 5.14
C ALA A 104 5.52 6.44 3.63
N LEU A 105 4.59 5.89 2.83
CA LEU A 105 4.60 6.00 1.38
C LEU A 105 4.33 7.44 0.92
N ASP A 106 3.44 8.17 1.59
CA ASP A 106 3.24 9.61 1.30
C ASP A 106 4.51 10.43 1.59
N GLU A 107 5.20 10.16 2.72
CA GLU A 107 6.49 10.81 3.02
C GLU A 107 7.57 10.44 2.00
N ALA A 108 7.58 9.19 1.52
CA ALA A 108 8.49 8.75 0.47
C ALA A 108 8.25 9.51 -0.84
N ASP A 109 6.99 9.75 -1.22
CA ASP A 109 6.64 10.54 -2.39
C ASP A 109 7.11 12.00 -2.26
N ASP A 110 6.93 12.60 -1.09
CA ASP A 110 7.44 13.94 -0.81
C ASP A 110 8.98 14.00 -0.87
N PHE A 111 9.65 13.01 -0.29
CA PHE A 111 11.10 12.86 -0.36
C PHE A 111 11.60 12.72 -1.81
N CYS A 112 10.93 11.90 -2.64
CA CYS A 112 11.25 11.74 -4.05
C CYS A 112 11.06 13.04 -4.84
N ARG A 113 10.04 13.84 -4.50
CA ARG A 113 9.75 15.13 -5.16
C ARG A 113 10.75 16.23 -4.77
N GLU A 114 11.20 16.24 -3.52
CA GLU A 114 12.22 17.18 -3.02
C GLU A 114 13.64 16.82 -3.49
N GLY A 115 13.92 15.53 -3.67
CA GLY A 115 15.20 15.02 -4.13
C GLY A 115 15.40 15.18 -5.62
N GLN A 116 16.16 16.20 -6.05
CA GLN A 116 16.55 16.49 -7.45
C GLN A 116 17.11 15.29 -8.28
N TYR A 117 17.36 14.13 -7.66
CA TYR A 117 17.95 12.93 -8.27
C TYR A 117 17.08 11.66 -8.17
N LEU A 118 15.89 11.71 -7.55
CA LEU A 118 14.99 10.56 -7.39
C LEU A 118 13.67 10.70 -8.16
N LEU A 119 13.61 11.62 -9.12
CA LEU A 119 12.41 11.94 -9.91
C LEU A 119 11.83 10.74 -10.68
N THR A 120 12.60 9.66 -10.87
CA THR A 120 12.13 8.42 -11.49
C THR A 120 11.27 7.55 -10.56
N LEU A 121 11.17 7.89 -9.28
CA LEU A 121 10.45 7.13 -8.24
C LEU A 121 9.22 7.86 -7.69
N GLU A 122 8.79 8.95 -8.32
CA GLU A 122 7.52 9.59 -7.93
C GLU A 122 6.36 8.64 -8.22
N THR A 123 5.54 8.34 -7.20
CA THR A 123 4.31 7.55 -7.39
C THR A 123 3.36 8.31 -8.32
N PRO A 124 2.90 7.71 -9.43
CA PRO A 124 1.88 8.30 -10.30
C PRO A 124 0.62 8.73 -9.52
N PRO A 125 0.00 9.87 -9.85
CA PRO A 125 -1.13 10.41 -9.09
C PRO A 125 -2.34 9.47 -8.95
N ASP A 126 -2.58 8.62 -9.95
CA ASP A 126 -3.64 7.62 -9.93
C ASP A 126 -3.36 6.49 -8.94
N LEU A 127 -2.09 6.09 -8.78
CA LEU A 127 -1.66 5.12 -7.77
C LEU A 127 -1.70 5.71 -6.35
N VAL A 128 -1.38 6.99 -6.18
CA VAL A 128 -1.57 7.71 -4.90
C VAL A 128 -3.06 7.72 -4.52
N ALA A 129 -3.93 8.12 -5.45
CA ALA A 129 -5.36 8.14 -5.22
C ALA A 129 -5.90 6.75 -4.87
N PHE A 130 -5.45 5.71 -5.58
CA PHE A 130 -5.80 4.32 -5.29
C PHE A 130 -5.36 3.88 -3.88
N ARG A 131 -4.12 4.18 -3.49
CA ARG A 131 -3.60 3.90 -2.14
C ARG A 131 -4.43 4.59 -1.05
N HIS A 132 -4.75 5.87 -1.23
CA HIS A 132 -5.55 6.65 -0.27
C HIS A 132 -6.97 6.12 -0.14
N TRP A 133 -7.61 5.78 -1.26
CA TRP A 133 -8.93 5.14 -1.22
C TRP A 133 -8.87 3.77 -0.53
N PHE A 134 -7.88 2.93 -0.90
CA PHE A 134 -7.74 1.59 -0.34
C PHE A 134 -7.58 1.65 1.18
N VAL A 135 -6.59 2.39 1.70
CA VAL A 135 -6.39 2.55 3.15
C VAL A 135 -7.62 3.19 3.78
N GLY A 136 -8.17 4.24 3.17
CA GLY A 136 -9.33 4.97 3.66
C GLY A 136 -10.57 4.09 3.83
N GLU A 137 -10.81 3.11 2.95
CA GLU A 137 -11.95 2.20 3.10
C GLU A 137 -11.82 1.29 4.33
N PHE A 138 -10.62 0.80 4.65
CA PHE A 138 -10.40 0.07 5.91
C PHE A 138 -10.69 0.96 7.12
N GLU A 139 -10.24 2.22 7.10
CA GLU A 139 -10.49 3.15 8.19
C GLU A 139 -11.97 3.48 8.38
N ARG A 140 -12.65 3.79 7.28
CA ARG A 140 -14.05 4.19 7.28
C ARG A 140 -14.95 3.06 7.75
N GLN A 141 -14.74 1.85 7.23
CA GLN A 141 -15.55 0.70 7.57
C GLN A 141 -15.24 0.18 8.98
N ALA A 142 -13.99 0.28 9.45
CA ALA A 142 -13.65 0.06 10.86
C ALA A 142 -14.40 1.02 11.81
N ALA A 143 -14.72 2.24 11.36
CA ALA A 143 -15.54 3.21 12.06
C ALA A 143 -17.07 3.00 11.87
N GLY A 144 -17.48 1.92 11.21
CA GLY A 144 -18.89 1.59 10.97
C GLY A 144 -19.56 2.34 9.81
N GLN A 145 -18.78 3.00 8.95
CA GLN A 145 -19.33 3.68 7.77
C GLN A 145 -19.60 2.68 6.63
N ALA A 146 -20.53 3.03 5.74
CA ALA A 146 -20.83 2.23 4.56
C ALA A 146 -19.67 2.24 3.53
N PRO A 147 -19.44 1.15 2.78
CA PRO A 147 -18.39 1.09 1.76
C PRO A 147 -18.63 2.11 0.63
N LEU A 148 -17.56 2.70 0.12
CA LEU A 148 -17.58 3.55 -1.07
C LEU A 148 -16.84 2.88 -2.23
N PRO A 149 -17.44 2.82 -3.43
CA PRO A 149 -16.74 2.26 -4.58
C PRO A 149 -15.58 3.15 -5.01
N TRP A 150 -14.58 2.53 -5.63
CA TRP A 150 -13.54 3.28 -6.32
C TRP A 150 -14.19 4.22 -7.36
N PRO A 151 -13.91 5.54 -7.32
CA PRO A 151 -14.69 6.53 -8.06
C PRO A 151 -14.35 6.64 -9.56
N HIS A 152 -13.29 5.99 -10.05
CA HIS A 152 -12.75 6.21 -11.41
C HIS A 152 -12.64 4.95 -12.26
#